data_AF-A0A1N7IQQ4-F1
#
_entry.id   AF-A0A1N7IQQ4-F1
#
_cell.length_a   1.000
_cell.length_b   1.000
_cell.length_c   1.000
_cell.angle_alpha   90.00
_cell.angle_beta   90.00
_cell.angle_gamma   90.00
#
_symmetry.space_group_name_H-M   'P 1'
#
loop_
_entity.id
_entity.type
_entity.pdbx_description
1 polymer ?
#
loop_
_entity_poly.entity_id
_entity_poly.type
_entity_poly.pdbx_seq_one_letter_code
_entity_poly.pdbx_strand_id
1 'polypeptide(L)' 'MKSMPTLLVQIALIVILVRSVYRVIRFFQASKPDWLEVAFQLAVAVISLWWLIDFF' A
#
# COMPACT_ATOMS: atom_id res chain seq x y z
N MET A 1 14.52 -7.92 21.96
CA MET A 1 14.36 -6.47 21.84
C MET A 1 14.05 -6.18 20.37
N LYS A 2 12.76 -6.08 19.97
CA LYS A 2 12.40 -5.67 18.60
C LYS A 2 13.00 -4.27 18.41
N SER A 3 14.04 -4.18 17.60
CA SER A 3 14.75 -2.92 17.34
C SER A 3 13.72 -1.91 16.83
N MET A 4 13.61 -0.75 17.47
CA MET A 4 12.77 0.39 17.01
C MET A 4 12.65 0.58 15.48
N PRO A 5 13.71 0.36 14.65
CA PRO A 5 13.59 0.40 13.19
C PRO A 5 12.49 -0.51 12.60
N THR A 6 12.24 -1.70 13.15
CA THR A 6 11.27 -2.64 12.59
C THR A 6 9.83 -2.14 12.74
N LEU A 7 9.50 -1.53 13.88
CA LEU A 7 8.16 -0.96 14.12
C LEU A 7 7.89 0.23 13.18
N LEU A 8 8.89 1.07 12.94
CA LEU A 8 8.79 2.18 11.99
C LEU A 8 8.51 1.68 10.57
N VAL A 9 9.20 0.62 10.12
CA VAL A 9 8.97 0.01 8.80
C VAL A 9 7.56 -0.57 8.70
N GLN A 10 7.09 -1.29 9.73
CA GLN A 10 5.72 -1.82 9.75
C GLN A 10 4.67 -0.71 9.64
N ILE A 11 4.82 0.36 10.42
CA ILE A 11 3.89 1.51 10.37
C ILE A 11 3.92 2.16 8.99
N ALA A 12 5.10 2.36 8.41
CA ALA A 12 5.23 2.93 7.07
C ALA A 12 4.53 2.04 6.02
N LEU A 13 4.72 0.72 6.09
CA LEU A 13 4.07 -0.23 5.19
C LEU A 13 2.54 -0.19 5.32
N ILE A 14 2.01 -0.10 6.55
CA ILE A 14 0.56 0.04 6.78
C ILE A 14 0.03 1.34 6.16
N VAL A 15 0.71 2.47 6.37
CA VAL A 15 0.29 3.76 5.81
C VAL A 15 0.32 3.73 4.29
N ILE A 16 1.37 3.15 3.69
CA ILE A 16 1.47 2.96 2.23
C ILE A 16 0.32 2.10 1.72
N LEU A 17 0.06 0.96 2.36
CA LEU A 17 -1.00 0.03 1.98
C LEU A 17 -2.37 0.73 1.98
N VAL A 18 -2.72 1.39 3.09
CA VAL A 18 -4.00 2.10 3.23
C VAL A 18 -4.15 3.19 2.18
N ARG A 19 -3.10 4.00 1.95
CA ARG A 19 -3.12 5.07 0.95
C ARG A 19 -3.31 4.52 -0.46
N SER A 20 -2.63 3.42 -0.78
CA SER A 20 -2.67 2.79 -2.10
C SER A 20 -4.07 2.25 -2.39
N VAL A 21 -4.65 1.50 -1.44
CA VAL A 21 -6.03 1.00 -1.54
C VAL A 21 -7.04 2.14 -1.66
N TYR A 22 -6.88 3.20 -0.86
CA TYR A 22 -7.75 4.37 -0.95
C TYR A 22 -7.70 5.04 -2.33
N ARG A 23 -6.50 5.20 -2.91
CA ARG A 23 -6.34 5.73 -4.26
C ARG A 23 -7.02 4.83 -5.30
N VAL A 24 -6.82 3.52 -5.24
CA VAL A 24 -7.47 2.55 -6.13
C VAL A 24 -8.98 2.75 -6.11
N ILE A 25 -9.60 2.76 -4.92
CA ILE A 25 -11.05 2.95 -4.77
C ILE A 25 -11.49 4.29 -5.38
N ARG A 26 -10.73 5.37 -5.16
CA ARG A 26 -11.05 6.70 -5.71
C ARG A 26 -10.95 6.73 -7.23
N PHE A 27 -9.97 6.05 -7.82
CA PHE A 27 -9.85 5.94 -9.28
C PHE A 27 -10.99 5.14 -9.89
N PHE A 28 -11.43 4.04 -9.25
CA PHE A 28 -12.60 3.30 -9.70
C PHE A 28 -13.90 4.12 -9.66
N GLN A 29 -14.00 5.10 -8.77
CA GLN A 29 -15.13 6.03 -8.69
C GLN A 29 -15.05 7.20 -9.68
N ALA A 30 -13.91 7.40 -10.35
CA ALA A 30 -13.73 8.50 -11.30
C ALA A 30 -14.39 8.18 -12.65
N SER A 31 -14.98 9.19 -13.31
CA SER A 31 -15.63 9.02 -14.61
C SER A 31 -14.68 8.64 -15.76
N LYS A 32 -13.37 8.86 -15.57
CA LYS A 32 -12.29 8.41 -16.47
C LYS A 32 -11.13 7.88 -15.64
N PRO A 33 -11.15 6.59 -15.26
CA PRO A 33 -10.06 6.00 -14.49
C PRO A 33 -8.79 5.93 -15.34
N ASP A 34 -7.67 6.37 -14.78
CA ASP A 34 -6.35 6.05 -15.30
C ASP A 34 -5.98 4.63 -14.88
N TRP A 35 -6.19 3.67 -15.79
CA TRP A 35 -5.96 2.26 -15.53
C TRP A 35 -4.50 1.92 -15.23
N LEU A 36 -3.54 2.71 -15.74
CA LEU A 36 -2.12 2.51 -15.46
C LEU A 36 -1.81 2.89 -14.02
N GLU A 37 -2.33 4.02 -13.55
CA GLU A 37 -2.21 4.44 -12.15
C GLU A 37 -2.92 3.46 -11.21
N VAL A 38 -4.07 2.91 -11.59
CA VAL A 38 -4.76 1.87 -10.81
C VAL A 38 -3.90 0.61 -10.68
N ALA A 39 -3.33 0.12 -11.78
CA ALA A 39 -2.46 -1.05 -11.76
C ALA A 39 -1.19 -0.81 -10.93
N PHE A 40 -0.60 0.39 -11.01
CA PHE A 40 0.54 0.79 -10.20
C PHE A 40 0.20 0.79 -8.70
N GLN A 41 -0.90 1.43 -8.31
CA GLN A 41 -1.32 1.46 -6.91
C GLN A 41 -1.69 0.06 -6.39
N LEU A 42 -2.24 -0.82 -7.24
CA LEU A 42 -2.46 -2.22 -6.88
C LEU A 42 -1.14 -2.97 -6.65
N ALA A 43 -0.14 -2.79 -7.51
CA ALA A 43 1.18 -3.40 -7.33
C ALA A 43 1.84 -2.93 -6.03
N VAL A 44 1.77 -1.62 -5.72
CA VAL A 44 2.26 -1.06 -4.45
C VAL A 44 1.52 -1.65 -3.25
N ALA A 45 0.19 -1.81 -3.34
CA ALA A 45 -0.60 -2.44 -2.28
C ALA A 45 -0.17 -3.90 -2.04
N VAL A 46 0.02 -4.68 -3.11
CA VAL A 46 0.45 -6.09 -3.01
C VAL A 46 1.85 -6.20 -2.41
N ILE A 47 2.81 -5.40 -2.88
CA ILE A 47 4.20 -5.43 -2.37
C ILE A 47 4.24 -5.01 -0.90
N SER A 48 3.54 -3.92 -0.55
CA SER A 48 3.50 -3.43 0.84
C SER A 48 2.84 -4.43 1.78
N LEU A 49 1.78 -5.12 1.33
CA LEU A 49 1.14 -6.20 2.10
C LEU A 49 2.07 -7.41 2.26
N TRP A 50 2.74 -7.84 1.19
CA TRP A 50 3.67 -8.96 1.24
C TRP A 50 4.81 -8.68 2.22
N TRP A 51 5.43 -7.50 2.14
CA TRP A 51 6.47 -7.10 3.08
C TRP A 51 5.94 -7.01 4.50
N LEU A 52 4.71 -6.49 4.70
CA LEU A 52 4.13 -6.41 6.04
C LEU A 52 3.98 -7.80 6.66
N ILE A 53 3.59 -8.81 5.89
CA ILE A 53 3.50 -10.22 6.33
C ILE A 53 4.89 -10.78 6.65
N ASP A 54 5.90 -10.52 5.81
CA ASP A 54 7.28 -10.99 6.03
C ASP A 54 7.93 -10.36 7.27
N PHE A 55 7.56 -9.11 7.58
CA PHE A 55 8.02 -8.41 8.78
C PHE A 55 7.29 -8.80 10.07
N PHE A 56 6.22 -9.60 10.01
CA PHE A 56 5.37 -9.92 11.17
C PHE A 56 5.84 -11.15 11.93
#